data_AF-A0A918XGM2-F1
#
_entry.id   AF-A0A918XGM2-F1
#
_cell.length_a   1.000
_cell.length_b   1.000
_cell.length_c   1.000
_cell.angle_alpha   90.00
_cell.angle_beta   90.00
_cell.angle_gamma   90.00
#
_symmetry.space_group_name_H-M   'P 1'
#
loop_
_entity.id
_entity.type
_entity.pdbx_description
1 polymer ?
#
loop_
_entity_poly.entity_id
_entity_poly.type
_entity_poly.pdbx_seq_one_letter_code
_entity_poly.pdbx_strand_id
1 'polypeptide(L)'
;MSQAEIKRPLFVWVIFLFTMFSAAFMAIGSYFAFSSSTGEMTELTGYVDSLGFIDWALMALTTVLNLAGTIFLFRLKVIAVPLLTFAFLLGIASSIWEIAANNYIEELQSVGPGAVEGALLGAVISTAIVAYSWHLKNKNILS
;
A
#
# COMPACT_ATOMS: atom_id res chain seq x y z
N MET A 1 17.34 33.98 -14.67
CA MET A 1 17.09 33.38 -13.36
C MET A 1 17.41 31.90 -13.47
N SER A 2 18.51 31.42 -12.89
CA SER A 2 18.81 29.99 -12.92
C SER A 2 17.70 29.28 -12.16
N GLN A 3 17.07 28.29 -12.79
CA GLN A 3 16.22 27.36 -12.07
C GLN A 3 17.14 26.63 -11.10
N ALA A 4 17.12 27.02 -9.81
CA ALA A 4 17.70 26.19 -8.77
C ALA A 4 16.98 24.85 -8.88
N GLU A 5 17.70 23.80 -9.32
CA GLU A 5 17.14 22.47 -9.42
C GLU A 5 16.53 22.12 -8.06
N ILE A 6 15.21 21.91 -8.03
CA ILE A 6 14.53 21.47 -6.81
C ILE A 6 15.11 20.09 -6.49
N LYS A 7 16.06 20.05 -5.55
CA LYS A 7 16.68 18.82 -5.11
C LYS A 7 15.61 17.94 -4.47
N ARG A 8 15.41 16.74 -5.03
CA ARG A 8 14.41 15.79 -4.54
C ARG A 8 14.71 15.46 -3.07
N PRO A 9 13.73 15.62 -2.15
CA PRO A 9 13.94 15.28 -0.74
C PRO A 9 14.29 13.79 -0.56
N LEU A 10 15.16 13.48 0.40
CA LEU A 10 15.62 12.11 0.65
C LEU A 10 14.45 11.15 0.94
N PHE A 11 13.46 11.59 1.73
CA PHE A 11 12.31 10.75 2.07
C PHE A 11 11.44 10.40 0.86
N VAL A 12 11.41 11.23 -0.19
CA VAL A 12 10.70 10.89 -1.44
C VAL A 12 11.35 9.69 -2.12
N TRP A 13 12.68 9.57 -2.06
CA TRP A 13 13.41 8.38 -2.54
C TRP A 13 13.12 7.15 -1.69
N VAL A 14 13.13 7.31 -0.36
CA VAL A 14 12.84 6.21 0.57
C VAL A 14 11.44 5.65 0.34
N ILE A 15 10.43 6.53 0.25
CA ILE A 15 9.03 6.15 -0.03
C ILE A 15 8.93 5.45 -1.38
N PHE A 16 9.59 5.99 -2.42
CA PHE A 16 9.56 5.39 -3.76
C PHE A 16 10.14 3.98 -3.78
N LEU A 17 11.35 3.79 -3.23
CA LEU A 17 11.99 2.49 -3.18
C LEU A 17 11.21 1.49 -2.33
N PHE A 18 10.71 1.93 -1.18
CA PHE A 18 9.87 1.11 -0.31
C PHE A 18 8.60 0.65 -1.03
N THR A 19 7.83 1.57 -1.64
CA THR A 19 6.60 1.20 -2.35
C THR A 19 6.86 0.27 -3.53
N MET A 20 7.94 0.51 -4.30
CA MET A 20 8.31 -0.37 -5.41
C MET A 20 8.69 -1.77 -4.94
N PHE A 21 9.47 -1.88 -3.86
CA PHE A 21 9.84 -3.15 -3.27
C PHE A 21 8.61 -3.89 -2.73
N SER A 22 7.74 -3.20 -1.99
CA SER A 22 6.50 -3.77 -1.46
C SER A 22 5.56 -4.26 -2.56
N ALA A 23 5.41 -3.49 -3.66
CA ALA A 23 4.59 -3.92 -4.79
C ALA A 23 5.18 -5.14 -5.51
N ALA A 24 6.51 -5.20 -5.66
CA ALA A 24 7.18 -6.37 -6.22
C ALA A 24 7.02 -7.60 -5.31
N PHE A 25 7.21 -7.44 -4.01
CA PHE A 25 7.02 -8.50 -3.02
C PHE A 25 5.59 -9.03 -3.04
N MET A 26 4.59 -8.14 -3.07
CA MET A 26 3.19 -8.51 -3.16
C MET A 26 2.89 -9.25 -4.48
N ALA A 27 3.39 -8.76 -5.63
CA ALA A 27 3.18 -9.42 -6.91
C ALA A 27 3.78 -10.84 -6.95
N ILE A 28 4.98 -11.01 -6.36
CA ILE A 28 5.63 -12.32 -6.22
C ILE A 28 4.82 -13.22 -5.27
N GLY A 29 4.38 -12.70 -4.13
CA GLY A 29 3.54 -13.43 -3.17
C GLY A 29 2.23 -13.89 -3.80
N SER A 30 1.54 -13.02 -4.53
CA SER A 30 0.32 -13.36 -5.27
C SER A 30 0.60 -14.40 -6.36
N TYR A 31 1.70 -14.24 -7.12
CA TYR A 31 2.08 -15.25 -8.12
C TYR A 31 2.29 -16.63 -7.47
N PHE A 32 3.01 -16.67 -6.34
CA PHE A 32 3.19 -17.91 -5.60
C PHE A 32 1.86 -18.48 -5.12
N ALA A 33 0.97 -17.67 -4.54
CA ALA A 33 -0.35 -18.10 -4.08
C ALA A 33 -1.22 -18.71 -5.20
N PHE A 34 -1.21 -18.12 -6.40
CA PHE A 34 -1.93 -18.66 -7.56
C PHE A 34 -1.24 -19.90 -8.14
N SER A 35 0.10 -19.94 -8.12
CA SER A 35 0.88 -21.08 -8.62
C SER A 35 0.90 -22.28 -7.66
N SER A 36 0.72 -22.05 -6.35
CA SER A 36 0.69 -23.07 -5.30
C SER A 36 -0.62 -23.85 -5.22
N SER A 37 -1.49 -23.72 -6.23
CA SER A 37 -2.46 -24.78 -6.57
C SER A 37 -1.79 -26.16 -6.80
N THR A 38 -0.45 -26.21 -6.80
CA THR A 38 0.39 -27.43 -6.76
C THR A 38 0.79 -27.93 -5.36
N GLY A 39 0.35 -27.31 -4.26
CA GLY A 39 0.29 -27.94 -2.93
C GLY A 39 1.34 -27.57 -1.88
N GLU A 40 2.23 -26.60 -2.09
CA GLU A 40 3.32 -26.29 -1.15
C GLU A 40 3.04 -25.15 -0.13
N MET A 41 1.91 -24.43 -0.22
CA MET A 41 1.55 -23.35 0.72
C MET A 41 0.07 -23.38 1.14
N THR A 42 -0.31 -24.36 1.97
CA THR A 42 -1.69 -24.54 2.45
C THR A 42 -2.23 -23.40 3.34
N GLU A 43 -1.35 -22.61 3.96
CA GLU A 43 -1.76 -21.50 4.84
C GLU A 43 -2.18 -20.25 4.04
N LEU A 44 -1.54 -19.99 2.90
CA LEU A 44 -1.86 -18.82 2.06
C LEU A 44 -3.10 -19.07 1.19
N THR A 45 -3.36 -20.33 0.81
CA THR A 45 -4.54 -20.71 0.01
C THR A 45 -5.85 -20.46 0.75
N GLY A 46 -5.90 -20.71 2.07
CA GLY A 46 -7.12 -20.48 2.86
C GLY A 46 -7.55 -19.01 2.92
N TYR A 47 -6.57 -18.09 3.04
CA TYR A 47 -6.81 -16.65 2.97
C TYR A 47 -7.18 -16.20 1.55
N VAL A 48 -6.49 -16.70 0.53
CA VAL A 48 -6.80 -16.34 -0.87
C VAL A 48 -8.20 -16.82 -1.29
N ASP A 49 -8.63 -17.98 -0.80
CA ASP A 49 -9.95 -18.54 -1.07
C ASP A 49 -11.08 -17.82 -0.29
N SER A 50 -10.77 -17.15 0.84
CA SER A 50 -11.74 -16.32 1.57
C SER A 50 -12.01 -14.98 0.88
N LEU A 51 -11.09 -14.52 0.01
CA LEU A 51 -11.23 -13.24 -0.69
C LEU A 51 -12.28 -13.29 -1.79
N GLY A 52 -13.31 -12.47 -1.64
CA GLY A 52 -14.31 -12.23 -2.67
C GLY A 52 -13.79 -11.35 -3.80
N PHE A 53 -14.60 -11.23 -4.86
CA PHE A 53 -14.31 -10.32 -5.98
C PHE A 53 -14.11 -8.86 -5.52
N ILE A 54 -14.85 -8.43 -4.49
CA ILE A 54 -14.75 -7.08 -3.94
C ILE A 54 -13.39 -6.85 -3.30
N ASP A 55 -12.88 -7.83 -2.55
CA ASP A 55 -11.59 -7.70 -1.85
C ASP A 55 -10.44 -7.63 -2.85
N TRP A 56 -10.49 -8.46 -3.91
CA TRP A 56 -9.56 -8.38 -5.03
C TRP A 56 -9.61 -7.03 -5.75
N ALA A 57 -10.81 -6.49 -5.99
CA ALA A 57 -10.97 -5.20 -6.64
C ALA A 57 -10.42 -4.05 -5.76
N LEU A 58 -10.70 -4.08 -4.45
CA LEU A 58 -10.19 -3.11 -3.48
C LEU A 58 -8.67 -3.17 -3.35
N MET A 59 -8.10 -4.37 -3.30
CA MET A 59 -6.65 -4.57 -3.23
C MET A 59 -5.96 -4.05 -4.49
N ALA A 60 -6.47 -4.39 -5.68
CA ALA A 60 -5.93 -3.91 -6.95
C ALA A 60 -6.03 -2.39 -7.06
N LEU A 61 -7.19 -1.80 -6.73
CA LEU A 61 -7.40 -0.36 -6.78
C LEU A 61 -6.46 0.37 -5.80
N THR A 62 -6.38 -0.09 -4.56
CA THR A 62 -5.50 0.50 -3.53
C THR A 62 -4.04 0.42 -3.95
N THR A 63 -3.61 -0.69 -4.55
CA THR A 63 -2.25 -0.87 -5.07
C THR A 63 -1.94 0.11 -6.19
N VAL A 64 -2.84 0.23 -7.18
CA VAL A 64 -2.67 1.15 -8.31
C VAL A 64 -2.62 2.59 -7.83
N LEU A 65 -3.48 2.98 -6.89
CA LEU A 65 -3.49 4.33 -6.31
C LEU A 65 -2.20 4.63 -5.54
N ASN A 66 -1.70 3.68 -4.74
CA ASN A 66 -0.44 3.85 -4.01
C ASN A 66 0.76 3.98 -4.96
N LEU A 67 0.83 3.14 -6.00
CA LEU A 67 1.87 3.21 -7.02
C LEU A 67 1.81 4.52 -7.79
N ALA A 68 0.64 4.89 -8.31
CA ALA A 68 0.44 6.14 -9.03
C ALA A 68 0.79 7.34 -8.14
N GLY A 69 0.25 7.37 -6.91
CA GLY A 69 0.52 8.41 -5.92
C GLY A 69 2.01 8.54 -5.60
N THR A 70 2.70 7.41 -5.41
CA THR A 70 4.15 7.39 -5.14
C THR A 70 4.97 7.83 -6.35
N ILE A 71 4.62 7.43 -7.57
CA ILE A 71 5.26 7.90 -8.80
C ILE A 71 5.07 9.41 -8.97
N PHE A 72 3.86 9.93 -8.72
CA PHE A 72 3.61 11.37 -8.77
C PHE A 72 4.33 12.12 -7.65
N LEU A 73 4.46 11.53 -6.46
CA LEU A 73 5.24 12.10 -5.37
C LEU A 73 6.72 12.18 -5.75
N PHE A 74 7.25 11.13 -6.37
CA PHE A 74 8.62 11.09 -6.89
C PHE A 74 8.87 12.12 -8.00
N ARG A 75 7.85 12.39 -8.82
CA ARG A 75 7.85 13.47 -9.82
C ARG A 75 7.54 14.85 -9.23
N LEU A 76 7.40 14.96 -7.91
CA LEU A 76 7.06 16.19 -7.18
C LEU A 76 5.80 16.86 -7.75
N LYS A 77 4.74 16.08 -7.98
CA LYS A 77 3.45 16.58 -8.49
C LYS A 77 2.41 16.69 -7.40
N VAL A 78 1.67 17.79 -7.39
CA VAL A 78 0.63 18.06 -6.39
C VAL A 78 -0.48 17.00 -6.37
N ILE A 79 -0.73 16.35 -7.52
CA ILE A 79 -1.72 15.26 -7.67
C ILE A 79 -1.37 14.02 -6.82
N ALA A 80 -0.13 13.88 -6.35
CA ALA A 80 0.26 12.80 -5.45
C ALA A 80 -0.56 12.81 -4.15
N VAL A 81 -0.89 13.99 -3.63
CA VAL A 81 -1.58 14.16 -2.36
C VAL A 81 -2.98 13.55 -2.37
N PRO A 82 -3.89 13.90 -3.30
CA PRO A 82 -5.22 13.29 -3.35
C PRO A 82 -5.14 11.78 -3.66
N LEU A 83 -4.20 11.32 -4.49
CA LEU A 83 -4.04 9.89 -4.79
C LEU A 83 -3.65 9.07 -3.55
N LEU A 84 -2.62 9.51 -2.82
CA LEU A 84 -2.16 8.84 -1.60
C LEU A 84 -3.20 8.93 -0.48
N THR A 85 -3.88 10.08 -0.36
CA THR A 85 -4.95 10.26 0.63
C THR A 85 -6.14 9.34 0.32
N PHE A 86 -6.55 9.25 -0.94
CA PHE A 86 -7.64 8.36 -1.33
C PHE A 86 -7.26 6.89 -1.15
N ALA A 87 -6.02 6.50 -1.50
CA ALA A 87 -5.52 5.15 -1.25
C ALA A 87 -5.55 4.80 0.25
N PHE A 88 -5.16 5.74 1.11
CA PHE A 88 -5.18 5.57 2.56
C PHE A 88 -6.60 5.41 3.11
N LEU A 89 -7.52 6.29 2.70
CA LEU A 89 -8.93 6.20 3.11
C LEU A 89 -9.59 4.91 2.61
N LEU A 90 -9.26 4.49 1.39
CA LEU A 90 -9.73 3.23 0.84
C LEU A 90 -9.19 2.05 1.65
N GLY A 91 -7.90 2.07 2.03
CA GLY A 91 -7.31 1.07 2.91
C GLY A 91 -8.01 0.98 4.28
N ILE A 92 -8.32 2.12 4.91
CA ILE A 92 -9.10 2.13 6.17
C ILE A 92 -10.49 1.53 5.95
N ALA A 93 -11.17 1.93 4.87
CA ALA A 93 -12.50 1.42 4.56
C ALA A 93 -12.48 -0.10 4.31
N SER A 94 -11.48 -0.61 3.58
CA SER A 94 -11.27 -2.03 3.35
C SER A 94 -11.02 -2.77 4.67
N SER A 95 -10.14 -2.28 5.54
CA SER A 95 -9.91 -2.93 6.84
C SER A 95 -11.15 -2.94 7.72
N ILE A 96 -11.95 -1.86 7.73
CA ILE A 96 -13.22 -1.84 8.47
C ILE A 96 -14.21 -2.85 7.87
N TRP A 97 -14.29 -2.91 6.54
CA TRP A 97 -15.12 -3.87 5.83
C TRP A 97 -14.72 -5.31 6.16
N GLU A 98 -13.43 -5.62 6.05
CA GLU A 98 -12.88 -6.94 6.34
C GLU A 98 -13.14 -7.33 7.80
N ILE A 99 -12.93 -6.43 8.78
CA ILE A 99 -13.23 -6.70 10.20
C ILE A 99 -14.73 -6.95 10.44
N ALA A 100 -15.61 -6.25 9.71
CA ALA A 100 -17.06 -6.34 9.90
C ALA A 100 -17.69 -7.53 9.15
N ALA A 101 -17.15 -7.91 8.00
CA ALA A 101 -17.72 -8.91 7.09
C ALA A 101 -17.04 -10.28 7.22
N ASN A 102 -15.73 -10.31 7.50
CA ASN A 102 -14.90 -11.50 7.56
C ASN A 102 -14.21 -11.56 8.93
N ASN A 103 -13.82 -12.73 9.43
CA ASN A 103 -13.12 -12.82 10.73
C ASN A 103 -11.65 -12.37 10.59
N TYR A 104 -11.43 -11.15 10.10
CA TYR A 104 -10.16 -10.62 9.62
C TYR A 104 -9.00 -10.78 10.60
N ILE A 105 -9.25 -10.59 11.89
CA ILE A 105 -8.22 -10.74 12.92
C ILE A 105 -7.82 -12.22 13.07
N GLU A 106 -8.78 -13.15 13.03
CA GLU A 106 -8.51 -14.59 13.12
C GLU A 106 -7.82 -15.09 11.83
N GLU A 107 -8.25 -14.59 10.67
CA GLU A 107 -7.63 -14.91 9.38
C GLU A 107 -6.19 -14.37 9.30
N LEU A 108 -5.92 -13.13 9.72
CA LEU A 108 -4.56 -12.59 9.79
C LEU A 108 -3.67 -13.42 10.72
N GLN A 109 -4.18 -13.82 11.88
CA GLN A 109 -3.42 -14.68 12.81
C GLN A 109 -3.10 -16.05 12.20
N SER A 110 -3.93 -16.55 11.27
CA SER A 110 -3.67 -17.80 10.56
C SER A 110 -2.57 -17.70 9.49
N VAL A 111 -2.24 -16.50 9.00
CA VAL A 111 -1.16 -16.26 8.03
C VAL A 111 0.23 -16.39 8.68
N GLY A 112 0.32 -16.26 10.01
CA GLY A 112 1.54 -16.53 10.77
C GLY A 112 1.84 -15.49 11.84
N PRO A 113 2.81 -15.78 12.73
CA PRO A 113 3.22 -14.86 13.78
C PRO A 113 3.83 -13.59 13.16
N GLY A 114 3.23 -12.42 13.44
CA GLY A 114 3.68 -11.13 12.92
C GLY A 114 2.75 -10.48 11.89
N ALA A 115 1.69 -11.16 11.42
CA ALA A 115 0.81 -10.61 10.40
C ALA A 115 0.02 -9.38 10.87
N VAL A 116 -0.48 -9.41 12.11
CA VAL A 116 -1.20 -8.28 12.73
C VAL A 116 -0.25 -7.11 12.97
N GLU A 117 0.95 -7.37 13.46
CA GLU A 117 2.00 -6.38 13.65
C GLU A 117 2.42 -5.75 12.31
N GLY A 118 2.52 -6.55 11.26
CA GLY A 118 2.78 -6.10 9.89
C GLY A 118 1.68 -5.18 9.38
N ALA A 119 0.41 -5.52 9.59
CA ALA A 119 -0.72 -4.67 9.21
C ALA A 119 -0.70 -3.31 9.95
N LEU A 120 -0.43 -3.32 11.26
CA LEU A 120 -0.29 -2.10 12.06
C LEU A 120 0.88 -1.23 11.60
N LEU A 121 2.04 -1.83 11.34
CA LEU A 121 3.20 -1.12 10.78
C LEU A 121 2.87 -0.51 9.41
N GLY A 122 2.17 -1.25 8.56
CA GLY A 122 1.68 -0.75 7.27
C GLY A 122 0.79 0.48 7.43
N ALA A 123 -0.14 0.47 8.38
CA ALA A 123 -1.01 1.61 8.66
C ALA A 123 -0.23 2.84 9.14
N VAL A 124 0.76 2.65 10.01
CA VAL A 124 1.64 3.73 10.49
C VAL A 124 2.44 4.34 9.34
N ILE A 125 3.05 3.51 8.49
CA ILE A 125 3.82 3.95 7.33
C ILE A 125 2.93 4.72 6.34
N SER A 126 1.74 4.19 6.04
CA SER A 126 0.80 4.83 5.13
C SER A 126 0.36 6.21 5.65
N THR A 127 0.06 6.30 6.95
CA THR A 127 -0.25 7.58 7.61
C THR A 127 0.91 8.58 7.49
N ALA A 128 2.15 8.12 7.73
CA ALA A 128 3.33 8.96 7.62
C ALA A 128 3.57 9.45 6.18
N ILE A 129 3.35 8.60 5.17
CA ILE A 129 3.44 8.96 3.75
C ILE A 129 2.42 10.04 3.39
N VAL A 130 1.16 9.87 3.80
CA VAL A 130 0.12 10.86 3.55
C VAL A 130 0.47 12.18 4.24
N ALA A 131 0.78 12.17 5.53
CA ALA A 131 1.16 13.36 6.28
C ALA A 131 2.37 14.08 5.65
N TYR A 132 3.37 13.33 5.21
CA TYR A 132 4.54 13.88 4.54
C TYR A 132 4.21 14.49 3.17
N SER A 133 3.32 13.87 2.39
CA SER A 133 2.87 14.43 1.10
C SER A 133 2.15 15.77 1.29
N TRP A 134 1.31 15.88 2.33
CA TRP A 134 0.66 17.14 2.72
C TRP A 134 1.67 18.18 3.20
N HIS A 135 2.70 17.76 3.96
CA HIS A 135 3.79 18.64 4.36
C HIS A 135 4.53 19.23 3.14
N LEU A 136 4.87 18.40 2.14
CA LEU A 136 5.53 18.84 0.91
C LEU A 136 4.66 19.79 0.09
N LYS A 137 3.34 19.55 0.03
CA LYS A 137 2.38 20.46 -0.58
C LYS A 137 2.38 21.82 0.10
N ASN A 138 2.27 21.85 1.43
CA ASN A 138 2.21 23.09 2.21
C ASN A 138 3.52 23.89 2.15
N LYS A 139 4.65 23.23 1.85
CA LYS A 139 5.95 23.85 1.61
C LYS A 139 6.16 24.31 0.16
N ASN A 140 5.17 24.15 -0.73
CA ASN A 140 5.27 24.46 -2.16
C ASN A 140 6.43 23.73 -2.87
N ILE A 141 6.81 22.55 -2.37
CA ILE A 141 7.84 21.70 -2.99
C ILE A 141 7.23 20.88 -4.14
N LEU A 142 5.93 20.59 -4.05
CA LEU A 142 5.18 19.93 -5.12
C LEU A 142 4.74 20.98 -6.16
N SER A 143 4.96 20.65 -7.42
CA SER A 143 4.57 21.43 -8.61
C SER A 143 3.23 21.02 -9.21
#